data_AF-A0AAJ2S5G0-F1
#
_entry.id   AF-A0AAJ2S5G0-F1
#
_cell.length_a   1.000
_cell.length_b   1.000
_cell.length_c   1.000
_cell.angle_alpha   90.00
_cell.angle_beta   90.00
_cell.angle_gamma   90.00
#
_symmetry.space_group_name_H-M   'P 1'
#
loop_
_entity.id
_entity.type
_entity.pdbx_description
1 polymer ?
#
loop_
_entity_poly.entity_id
_entity_poly.type
_entity_poly.pdbx_seq_one_letter_code
_entity_poly.pdbx_strand_id
1 'polypeptide(L)'
;MKKLVKWFVAAAMVGALAGCVSRTAPIETVQSPVTAGHTEAQVRNAILKAGLNRQWIMTDAGPGIIKGRQQVRDHTANILVQYSANSYIIKYDGSTNLMASGGQIHKNYNRWVHNLDKDIQISLSSAVQQ
;
A
#
# COMPACT_ATOMS: atom_id res chain seq x y z
N MET A 1 -31.34 62.13 13.10
CA MET A 1 -32.06 60.84 12.92
C MET A 1 -32.03 60.55 11.43
N LYS A 2 -31.50 59.46 10.89
CA LYS A 2 -31.67 58.05 11.26
C LYS A 2 -30.41 57.27 10.84
N LYS A 3 -30.03 56.33 11.72
CA LYS A 3 -28.99 55.31 11.60
C LYS A 3 -29.26 54.47 10.35
N LEU A 4 -28.26 54.12 9.54
CA LEU A 4 -28.28 52.98 8.59
C LEU A 4 -26.97 52.91 7.76
N VAL A 5 -25.83 52.61 8.39
CA VAL A 5 -24.70 51.94 7.70
C VAL A 5 -24.02 51.01 8.71
N LYS A 6 -24.73 49.95 9.08
CA LYS A 6 -24.09 48.72 9.54
C LYS A 6 -24.05 47.79 8.33
N TRP A 7 -23.10 46.86 8.34
CA TRP A 7 -22.81 45.85 7.32
C TRP A 7 -21.92 46.38 6.19
N PHE A 8 -20.62 46.08 6.23
CA PHE A 8 -19.77 45.72 5.08
C PHE A 8 -18.29 45.51 5.44
N VAL A 9 -17.97 44.88 6.58
CA VAL A 9 -16.59 44.40 6.82
C VAL A 9 -16.62 43.01 7.47
N ALA A 10 -17.04 42.02 6.70
CA ALA A 10 -16.91 40.61 7.07
C ALA A 10 -16.89 39.74 5.81
N ALA A 11 -15.91 39.92 4.93
CA ALA A 11 -15.65 39.02 3.81
C ALA A 11 -14.23 39.23 3.27
N ALA A 12 -13.22 39.03 4.11
CA ALA A 12 -11.84 39.03 3.65
C ALA A 12 -11.20 37.68 3.98
N MET A 13 -11.00 36.90 2.91
CA MET A 13 -10.02 35.83 2.76
C MET A 13 -10.23 34.53 3.55
N VAL A 14 -11.19 33.73 3.09
CA VAL A 14 -11.08 32.26 3.21
C VAL A 14 -11.17 31.70 1.80
N GLY A 15 -10.03 31.30 1.21
CA GLY A 15 -10.06 30.62 -0.09
C GLY A 15 -8.78 30.68 -0.90
N ALA A 16 -7.69 30.04 -0.43
CA ALA A 16 -6.59 29.63 -1.31
C ALA A 16 -5.70 28.55 -0.65
N LEU A 17 -6.29 27.40 -0.32
CA LEU A 17 -5.51 26.18 -0.01
C LEU A 17 -5.91 25.02 -0.93
N ALA A 18 -6.13 25.31 -2.22
CA ALA A 18 -6.19 24.26 -3.24
C ALA A 18 -4.76 23.76 -3.51
N GLY A 19 -4.22 22.97 -2.58
CA GLY A 19 -2.96 22.26 -2.79
C GLY A 19 -3.10 21.30 -3.97
N CYS A 20 -2.22 21.43 -4.96
CA CYS A 20 -2.13 20.49 -6.08
C CYS A 20 -1.76 19.10 -5.53
N VAL A 21 -2.75 18.21 -5.38
CA VAL A 21 -2.50 16.83 -4.96
C VAL A 21 -1.74 16.12 -6.08
N SER A 22 -0.45 15.86 -5.87
CA SER A 22 0.32 15.02 -6.80
C SER A 22 -0.33 13.64 -6.96
N ARG A 23 -0.42 13.17 -8.20
CA ARG A 23 -0.93 11.83 -8.52
C ARG A 23 0.10 10.75 -8.22
N THR A 24 1.38 11.10 -8.25
CA THR A 24 2.50 10.19 -8.02
C THR A 24 3.16 10.46 -6.67
N ALA A 25 3.76 9.41 -6.11
CA ALA A 25 4.56 9.40 -4.90
C ALA A 25 5.78 8.50 -5.11
N PRO A 26 6.84 8.61 -4.30
CA PRO A 26 7.98 7.70 -4.37
C PRO A 26 7.53 6.25 -4.26
N ILE A 27 8.13 5.35 -5.03
CA ILE A 27 7.90 3.92 -4.93
C ILE A 27 8.40 3.46 -3.57
N GLU A 28 7.49 2.93 -2.75
CA GLU A 28 7.84 2.46 -1.41
C GLU A 28 8.27 0.98 -1.44
N THR A 29 9.27 0.67 -0.62
CA THR A 29 9.61 -0.71 -0.24
C THR A 29 9.11 -0.90 1.19
N VAL A 30 8.21 -1.85 1.38
CA VAL A 30 7.70 -2.17 2.72
C VAL A 30 8.51 -3.30 3.30
N GLN A 31 9.08 -3.09 4.48
CA GLN A 31 9.81 -4.09 5.24
C GLN A 31 9.18 -4.19 6.62
N SER A 32 8.76 -5.40 6.98
CA SER A 32 8.01 -5.63 8.20
C SER A 32 8.60 -6.80 8.98
N PRO A 33 8.81 -6.65 10.31
CA PRO A 33 9.19 -7.76 11.16
C PRO A 33 8.02 -8.72 11.34
N VAL A 34 8.35 -9.98 11.62
CA VAL A 34 7.40 -11.01 12.05
C VAL A 34 7.69 -11.33 13.51
N THR A 35 6.64 -11.37 14.34
CA THR A 35 6.76 -11.72 15.75
C THR A 35 7.39 -13.11 15.91
N ALA A 36 8.21 -13.28 16.96
CA ALA A 36 8.83 -14.56 17.24
C ALA A 36 7.78 -15.67 17.43
N GLY A 37 8.13 -16.90 17.04
CA GLY A 37 7.27 -18.08 17.16
C GLY A 37 6.64 -18.55 15.85
N HIS A 38 6.80 -17.81 14.75
CA HIS A 38 6.40 -18.27 13.43
C HIS A 38 7.51 -19.07 12.73
N THR A 39 7.11 -20.12 12.03
CA THR A 39 7.94 -20.81 11.04
C THR A 39 7.88 -20.05 9.71
N GLU A 40 8.90 -20.24 8.86
CA GLU A 40 8.90 -19.69 7.51
C GLU A 40 7.67 -20.13 6.69
N ALA A 41 7.22 -21.38 6.88
CA ALA A 41 6.01 -21.90 6.23
C ALA A 41 4.73 -21.16 6.67
N GLN A 42 4.62 -20.79 7.96
CA GLN A 42 3.49 -19.99 8.44
C GLN A 42 3.53 -18.57 7.86
N VAL A 43 4.71 -17.96 7.75
CA VAL A 43 4.87 -16.65 7.10
C VAL A 43 4.47 -16.72 5.64
N ARG A 44 4.96 -17.74 4.91
CA ARG A 44 4.57 -18.01 3.52
C ARG A 44 3.05 -18.09 3.38
N ASN A 45 2.40 -18.90 4.22
CA ASN A 45 0.95 -19.10 4.16
C ASN A 45 0.17 -17.81 4.48
N ALA A 46 0.64 -17.01 5.43
CA ALA A 46 0.06 -15.71 5.73
C ALA A 46 0.15 -14.74 4.54
N ILE A 47 1.30 -14.71 3.85
CA ILE A 47 1.50 -13.90 2.63
C ILE A 47 0.55 -14.32 1.52
N LEU A 48 0.43 -15.63 1.26
CA LEU A 48 -0.47 -16.14 0.24
C LEU A 48 -1.94 -15.84 0.57
N LYS A 49 -2.35 -16.07 1.82
CA LYS A 49 -3.72 -15.81 2.27
C LYS A 49 -4.09 -14.33 2.16
N ALA A 50 -3.21 -13.44 2.64
CA ALA A 50 -3.41 -11.99 2.54
C ALA A 50 -3.46 -11.51 1.08
N GLY A 51 -2.56 -12.02 0.22
CA GLY A 51 -2.56 -11.74 -1.20
C GLY A 51 -3.88 -12.12 -1.87
N LEU A 52 -4.34 -13.36 -1.67
CA LEU A 52 -5.60 -13.85 -2.22
C LEU A 52 -6.80 -13.01 -1.77
N ASN A 53 -6.89 -12.67 -0.48
CA ASN A 53 -7.96 -11.82 0.05
C ASN A 53 -8.02 -10.43 -0.61
N ARG A 54 -6.87 -9.93 -1.05
CA ARG A 54 -6.71 -8.65 -1.75
C ARG A 54 -6.70 -8.81 -3.27
N GLN A 55 -7.05 -9.98 -3.80
CA GLN A 55 -7.07 -10.27 -5.23
C GLN A 55 -5.70 -10.12 -5.91
N TRP A 56 -4.62 -10.31 -5.15
CA TRP A 56 -3.30 -10.54 -5.74
C TRP A 56 -3.22 -11.99 -6.21
N ILE A 57 -2.77 -12.16 -7.45
CA ILE A 57 -2.36 -13.45 -7.99
C ILE A 57 -0.95 -13.69 -7.46
N MET A 58 -0.82 -14.64 -6.53
CA MET A 58 0.44 -14.96 -5.86
C MET A 58 1.02 -16.24 -6.46
N THR A 59 2.28 -16.16 -6.90
CA THR A 59 2.99 -17.29 -7.50
C THR A 59 4.28 -17.52 -6.73
N ASP A 60 4.50 -18.77 -6.31
CA ASP A 60 5.78 -19.18 -5.73
C ASP A 60 6.90 -19.02 -6.77
N ALA A 61 7.98 -18.33 -6.41
CA ALA A 61 9.09 -18.04 -7.28
C ALA A 61 10.42 -18.62 -6.76
N GLY A 62 10.34 -19.54 -5.79
CA GLY A 62 11.48 -20.20 -5.18
C GLY A 62 11.57 -19.99 -3.66
N PRO A 63 12.56 -20.61 -2.99
CA PRO A 63 12.72 -20.51 -1.55
C PRO A 63 12.77 -19.06 -1.07
N GLY A 64 11.88 -18.69 -0.13
CA GLY A 64 11.80 -17.34 0.44
C GLY A 64 11.31 -16.25 -0.52
N ILE A 65 10.77 -16.59 -1.70
CA ILE A 65 10.35 -15.60 -2.72
C ILE A 65 8.96 -15.93 -3.27
N ILE A 66 8.06 -14.94 -3.20
CA ILE A 66 6.75 -14.96 -3.86
C ILE A 66 6.66 -13.78 -4.82
N LYS A 67 6.17 -14.02 -6.05
CA LYS A 67 5.75 -12.94 -6.94
C LYS A 67 4.25 -12.68 -6.78
N GLY A 68 3.86 -11.42 -6.77
CA GLY A 68 2.47 -11.00 -6.71
C GLY A 68 2.11 -10.14 -7.91
N ARG A 69 0.93 -10.34 -8.50
CA ARG A 69 0.35 -9.44 -9.50
C ARG A 69 -1.05 -9.04 -9.09
N GLN A 70 -1.34 -7.74 -9.12
CA GLN A 70 -2.70 -7.21 -8.97
C GLN A 70 -3.06 -6.38 -10.19
N GLN A 71 -4.30 -6.52 -10.66
CA GLN A 71 -4.82 -5.76 -11.78
C GLN A 71 -6.19 -5.17 -11.44
N VAL A 72 -6.35 -3.87 -11.68
CA VAL A 72 -7.61 -3.14 -11.51
C VAL A 72 -7.88 -2.38 -12.80
N ARG A 73 -8.91 -2.80 -13.54
CA ARG A 73 -9.21 -2.29 -14.90
C ARG A 73 -7.97 -2.48 -15.79
N ASP A 74 -7.42 -1.39 -16.29
CA ASP A 74 -6.23 -1.28 -17.14
C ASP A 74 -4.93 -1.04 -16.36
N HIS A 75 -4.98 -0.94 -15.02
CA HIS A 75 -3.80 -0.69 -14.18
C HIS A 75 -3.29 -2.02 -13.59
N THR A 76 -2.00 -2.29 -13.73
CA THR A 76 -1.37 -3.52 -13.21
C THR A 76 -0.17 -3.17 -12.35
N ALA A 77 -0.01 -3.87 -11.22
CA ALA A 77 1.18 -3.82 -10.36
C ALA A 77 1.74 -5.24 -10.17
N ASN A 78 3.05 -5.37 -10.29
CA ASN A 78 3.82 -6.56 -9.98
C ASN A 78 4.74 -6.26 -8.78
N ILE A 79 4.79 -7.19 -7.84
CA ILE A 79 5.63 -7.14 -6.65
C ILE A 79 6.44 -8.43 -6.52
N LEU A 80 7.55 -8.31 -5.80
CA LEU A 80 8.34 -9.43 -5.32
C LEU A 80 8.40 -9.36 -3.79
N VAL A 81 7.92 -10.41 -3.14
CA VAL A 81 7.93 -10.56 -1.68
C VAL A 81 9.05 -11.52 -1.29
N GLN A 82 10.06 -11.00 -0.60
CA GLN A 82 11.12 -11.80 0.03
C GLN A 82 10.72 -12.04 1.48
N TYR A 83 10.79 -13.27 1.97
CA TYR A 83 10.34 -13.59 3.32
C TYR A 83 11.21 -14.63 4.01
N SER A 84 11.15 -14.62 5.34
CA SER A 84 11.77 -15.58 6.25
C SER A 84 10.82 -15.83 7.42
N ALA A 85 11.22 -16.66 8.39
CA ALA A 85 10.50 -16.82 9.65
C ALA A 85 10.37 -15.52 10.47
N ASN A 86 11.26 -14.53 10.25
CA ASN A 86 11.41 -13.36 11.12
C ASN A 86 11.04 -12.03 10.46
N SER A 87 10.88 -11.99 9.15
CA SER A 87 10.60 -10.76 8.41
C SER A 87 10.14 -11.03 6.98
N TYR A 88 9.56 -10.02 6.36
CA TYR A 88 9.38 -9.97 4.91
C TYR A 88 9.59 -8.57 4.34
N ILE A 89 9.86 -8.51 3.05
CA ILE A 89 10.04 -7.29 2.27
C ILE A 89 9.19 -7.37 1.01
N ILE A 90 8.34 -6.38 0.76
CA ILE A 90 7.54 -6.22 -0.45
C ILE A 90 8.21 -5.17 -1.34
N LYS A 91 8.74 -5.61 -2.48
CA LYS A 91 9.44 -4.77 -3.47
C LYS A 91 8.61 -4.60 -4.72
N TYR A 92 8.75 -3.42 -5.33
CA TYR A 92 8.24 -3.17 -6.68
C TYR A 92 9.02 -4.00 -7.70
N ASP A 93 8.30 -4.73 -8.57
CA ASP A 93 8.89 -5.52 -9.68
C ASP A 93 8.51 -4.95 -11.05
N GLY A 94 7.35 -4.28 -11.16
CA GLY A 94 6.93 -3.64 -12.41
C GLY A 94 5.47 -3.16 -12.38
N SER A 95 5.06 -2.40 -13.39
CA SER A 95 3.67 -1.98 -13.52
C SER A 95 3.29 -1.57 -14.94
N THR A 96 1.99 -1.48 -15.17
CA THR A 96 1.39 -0.90 -16.38
C THR A 96 0.34 0.12 -15.98
N ASN A 97 0.32 1.27 -16.66
CA ASN A 97 -0.60 2.38 -16.40
C ASN A 97 -0.55 2.97 -14.97
N LEU A 98 0.57 2.81 -14.25
CA LEU A 98 0.78 3.42 -12.93
C LEU A 98 1.77 4.59 -12.95
N MET A 99 2.10 5.13 -14.12
CA MET A 99 3.01 6.29 -14.25
C MET A 99 4.38 6.07 -13.60
N ALA A 100 4.86 4.82 -13.56
CA ALA A 100 6.13 4.49 -12.95
C ALA A 100 7.29 5.09 -13.75
N SER A 101 8.00 6.05 -13.17
CA SER A 101 9.17 6.70 -13.79
C SER A 101 9.98 7.45 -12.75
N GLY A 102 11.32 7.43 -12.85
CA GLY A 102 12.20 8.19 -11.97
C GLY A 102 12.03 7.90 -10.47
N GLY A 103 11.68 6.66 -10.10
CA GLY A 103 11.39 6.28 -8.71
C GLY A 103 10.04 6.77 -8.17
N GLN A 104 9.19 7.36 -9.01
CA GLN A 104 7.83 7.80 -8.68
C GLN A 104 6.82 6.83 -9.31
N ILE A 105 5.64 6.71 -8.69
CA ILE A 105 4.52 5.88 -9.16
C ILE A 105 3.20 6.45 -8.68
N HIS A 106 2.10 6.14 -9.37
CA HIS A 106 0.76 6.52 -8.95
C HIS A 106 0.49 6.04 -7.50
N LYS A 107 0.01 6.93 -6.64
CA LYS A 107 -0.19 6.69 -5.19
C LYS A 107 -1.03 5.46 -4.81
N ASN A 108 -1.81 4.95 -5.77
CA ASN A 108 -2.58 3.71 -5.58
C ASN A 108 -1.68 2.49 -5.38
N TYR A 109 -0.50 2.46 -6.00
CA TYR A 109 0.46 1.36 -5.81
C TYR A 109 0.85 1.22 -4.33
N ASN A 110 1.35 2.30 -3.71
CA ASN A 110 1.72 2.26 -2.30
C ASN A 110 0.53 1.88 -1.43
N ARG A 111 -0.68 2.40 -1.74
CA ARG A 111 -1.89 2.00 -1.02
C ARG A 111 -2.19 0.50 -1.15
N TRP A 112 -1.99 -0.12 -2.31
CA TRP A 112 -2.18 -1.55 -2.49
C TRP A 112 -1.14 -2.37 -1.71
N VAL A 113 0.12 -1.95 -1.72
CA VAL A 113 1.20 -2.60 -0.96
C VAL A 113 0.97 -2.49 0.55
N HIS A 114 0.58 -1.33 1.06
CA HIS A 114 0.25 -1.13 2.48
C HIS A 114 -0.96 -1.95 2.92
N ASN A 115 -1.97 -2.07 2.07
CA ASN A 115 -3.12 -2.93 2.36
C ASN A 115 -2.74 -4.41 2.40
N LEU A 116 -1.82 -4.84 1.53
CA LEU A 116 -1.28 -6.19 1.56
C LEU A 116 -0.50 -6.43 2.85
N ASP A 117 0.43 -5.53 3.20
CA ASP A 117 1.22 -5.58 4.44
C ASP A 117 0.31 -5.71 5.68
N LYS A 118 -0.69 -4.83 5.79
CA LYS A 118 -1.66 -4.87 6.88
C LYS A 118 -2.35 -6.24 6.99
N ASP A 119 -2.77 -6.82 5.88
CA ASP A 119 -3.47 -8.10 5.89
C ASP A 119 -2.52 -9.28 6.18
N ILE A 120 -1.25 -9.19 5.80
CA ILE A 120 -0.22 -10.16 6.20
C ILE A 120 -0.08 -10.15 7.72
N GLN A 121 0.04 -8.96 8.32
CA GLN A 121 0.14 -8.82 9.78
C GLN A 121 -1.10 -9.36 10.51
N ILE A 122 -2.31 -9.10 9.99
CA ILE A 122 -3.56 -9.68 10.52
C ILE A 122 -3.57 -11.21 10.39
N SER A 123 -3.08 -11.74 9.26
CA SER A 123 -3.02 -13.19 9.07
C SER A 123 -1.99 -13.86 9.99
N LEU A 124 -0.86 -13.20 10.27
CA LEU A 124 0.16 -13.69 11.19
C LEU A 124 -0.36 -13.73 12.63
N SER A 125 -1.04 -12.66 13.09
CA SER A 125 -1.60 -12.63 14.45
C SER A 125 -2.67 -13.71 14.69
N SER A 126 -3.43 -14.06 13.64
CA SER A 126 -4.40 -15.15 13.69
C SER A 126 -3.75 -16.54 13.68
N ALA A 127 -2.57 -16.67 13.07
CA ALA A 127 -1.84 -17.94 12.95
C ALA A 127 -1.08 -18.33 14.22
N VAL A 128 -0.80 -17.40 15.14
CA VAL A 128 -0.24 -17.71 16.48
C VAL A 128 -1.25 -18.46 17.36
N GLN A 129 -2.54 -18.32 17.08
CA GLN A 129 -3.63 -18.85 17.91
C GLN A 129 -4.08 -20.26 17.52
N GLN A 130 -3.43 -20.90 16.55
CA GLN A 130 -3.75 -22.24 16.03
C GLN A 130 -2.56 -23.17 16.22
#